data_AF-A0A966NNW1-F1
#
_entry.id   AF-A0A966NNW1-F1
#
_cell.length_a   1.000
_cell.length_b   1.000
_cell.length_c   1.000
_cell.angle_alpha   90.00
_cell.angle_beta   90.00
_cell.angle_gamma   90.00
#
_symmetry.space_group_name_H-M   'P 1'
#
loop_
_entity.id
_entity.type
_entity.pdbx_description
1 polymer ?
#
loop_
_entity_poly.entity_id
_entity_poly.type
_entity_poly.pdbx_seq_one_letter_code
_entity_poly.pdbx_strand_id
1 'polypeptide(L)'
;ALEAQAIAARTYALLKLNRLRAECDCNIYNTTVDQNFVGYAKEIEKIYGVRWKAAVNRTFVDSATALTVTMNGLPINAFYFSSSGGATQNIKDVWGSEFSYLQGVPDTWSTSMTLNPRYAAWVRRVPQEVMAKTFALPDVISYSIDSRTVTGSVSSITALSSNGKKATLTGEIFRAGVKLPSTWFDDSIRSFWVQKFRDECLQVSLRRNLICLM
;
A
#
# COMPACT_ATOMS: atom_id res chain seq x y z
N ALA A 1 17.60 -1.19 -10.44
CA ALA A 1 16.56 -0.52 -9.62
C ALA A 1 16.40 0.96 -9.98
N LEU A 2 17.38 1.83 -9.70
CA LEU A 2 17.22 3.29 -9.94
C LEU A 2 16.99 3.67 -11.41
N GLU A 3 17.65 3.00 -12.36
CA GLU A 3 17.43 3.24 -13.80
C GLU A 3 16.01 2.86 -14.22
N ALA A 4 15.50 1.71 -13.77
CA ALA A 4 14.11 1.30 -14.00
C ALA A 4 13.12 2.34 -13.45
N GLN A 5 13.38 2.88 -12.25
CA GLN A 5 12.56 3.95 -11.68
C GLN A 5 12.61 5.23 -12.52
N ALA A 6 13.78 5.62 -13.03
CA ALA A 6 13.92 6.79 -13.90
C ALA A 6 13.14 6.62 -15.22
N ILE A 7 13.21 5.42 -15.83
CA ILE A 7 12.47 5.07 -17.04
C ILE A 7 10.95 5.10 -16.78
N ALA A 8 10.48 4.50 -15.67
CA ALA A 8 9.06 4.50 -15.30
C ALA A 8 8.53 5.92 -15.03
N ALA A 9 9.28 6.73 -14.27
CA ALA A 9 8.92 8.12 -13.98
C ALA A 9 8.83 8.96 -15.27
N ARG A 10 9.81 8.83 -16.17
CA ARG A 10 9.80 9.50 -17.48
C ARG A 10 8.60 9.08 -18.32
N THR A 11 8.32 7.79 -18.37
CA THR A 11 7.18 7.24 -19.12
C THR A 11 5.85 7.80 -18.62
N TYR A 12 5.66 7.83 -17.29
CA TYR A 12 4.48 8.42 -16.68
C TYR A 12 4.36 9.93 -16.96
N ALA A 13 5.47 10.67 -16.90
CA ALA A 13 5.47 12.10 -17.16
C ALA A 13 5.02 12.41 -18.59
N LEU A 14 5.51 11.64 -19.57
CA LEU A 14 5.10 11.78 -20.98
C LEU A 14 3.58 11.61 -21.17
N LEU A 15 2.94 10.69 -20.45
CA LEU A 15 1.49 10.52 -20.50
C LEU A 15 0.70 11.74 -19.99
N LYS A 16 1.30 12.59 -19.15
CA LYS A 16 0.64 13.74 -18.54
C LYS A 16 0.90 15.06 -19.27
N LEU A 17 1.86 15.09 -20.21
CA LEU A 17 2.27 16.33 -20.90
C LEU A 17 1.13 17.05 -21.63
N ASN A 18 0.17 16.31 -22.18
CA ASN A 18 -0.94 16.90 -22.93
C ASN A 18 -2.13 17.32 -22.06
N ARG A 19 -2.02 17.19 -20.73
CA ARG A 19 -3.06 17.58 -19.78
C ARG A 19 -2.53 18.64 -18.84
N LEU A 20 -2.87 19.90 -19.11
CA LEU A 20 -2.66 21.00 -18.17
C LEU A 20 -3.81 21.02 -17.16
N ARG A 21 -3.46 21.08 -15.87
CA ARG A 21 -4.43 21.21 -14.78
C ARG A 21 -4.53 22.69 -14.37
N ALA A 22 -5.71 23.26 -14.50
CA ALA A 22 -5.93 24.69 -14.24
C ALA A 22 -5.68 25.05 -12.76
N GLU A 23 -5.93 24.13 -11.84
CA GLU A 23 -5.82 24.37 -10.41
C GLU A 23 -4.38 24.57 -9.89
N CYS A 24 -3.38 24.14 -10.65
CA CYS A 24 -1.96 24.26 -10.29
C CYS A 24 -1.08 24.83 -11.40
N ASP A 25 -1.66 25.12 -12.57
CA ASP A 25 -0.93 25.41 -13.80
C ASP A 25 0.20 24.40 -14.06
N CYS A 26 -0.12 23.11 -13.90
CA CYS A 26 0.85 22.03 -13.91
C CYS A 26 0.29 20.77 -14.58
N ASN A 27 1.18 19.94 -15.15
CA ASN A 27 0.78 18.64 -15.69
C ASN A 27 0.71 17.55 -14.60
N ILE A 28 1.56 17.68 -13.58
CA ILE A 28 1.87 16.62 -12.60
C ILE A 28 2.00 17.26 -11.21
N TYR A 29 1.32 16.69 -10.22
CA TYR A 29 1.53 17.03 -8.82
C TYR A 29 2.83 16.44 -8.27
N ASN A 30 3.47 17.17 -7.36
CA ASN A 30 4.64 16.68 -6.62
C ASN A 30 4.29 15.72 -5.46
N THR A 31 3.03 15.31 -5.35
CA THR A 31 2.51 14.43 -4.28
C THR A 31 2.25 13.02 -4.81
N THR A 32 1.85 12.12 -3.93
CA THR A 32 1.45 10.74 -4.29
C THR A 32 0.19 10.65 -5.15
N VAL A 33 -0.49 11.78 -5.43
CA VAL A 33 -1.57 11.81 -6.42
C VAL A 33 -1.06 11.47 -7.82
N ASP A 34 0.13 11.95 -8.17
CA ASP A 34 0.79 11.60 -9.43
C ASP A 34 2.11 10.86 -9.14
N GLN A 35 3.17 11.58 -8.77
CA GLN A 35 4.43 11.00 -8.32
C GLN A 35 5.10 11.91 -7.29
N ASN A 36 5.63 11.31 -6.23
CA ASN A 36 6.33 12.08 -5.19
C ASN A 36 7.60 12.74 -5.77
N PHE A 37 7.63 14.07 -5.82
CA PHE A 37 8.74 14.85 -6.33
C PHE A 37 9.25 15.82 -5.26
N VAL A 38 10.45 15.53 -4.74
CA VAL A 38 11.10 16.32 -3.67
C VAL A 38 11.91 17.50 -4.24
N GLY A 39 12.06 17.57 -5.57
CA GLY A 39 12.72 18.66 -6.25
C GLY A 39 14.22 18.76 -6.00
N TYR A 40 14.73 19.98 -6.20
CA TYR A 40 16.17 20.30 -6.21
C TYR A 40 16.89 19.87 -4.94
N ALA A 41 16.23 19.90 -3.78
CA ALA A 41 16.80 19.46 -2.51
C ALA A 41 17.31 18.00 -2.56
N LYS A 42 16.61 17.12 -3.29
CA LYS A 42 17.04 15.73 -3.47
C LYS A 42 18.11 15.58 -4.55
N GLU A 43 18.09 16.44 -5.55
CA GLU A 43 19.06 16.45 -6.65
C GLU A 43 20.47 16.87 -6.20
N ILE A 44 20.56 17.82 -5.27
CA ILE A 44 21.83 18.28 -4.68
C ILE A 44 22.28 17.45 -3.47
N GLU A 45 21.48 16.47 -3.07
CA GLU A 45 21.80 15.65 -1.91
C GLU A 45 23.11 14.88 -2.15
N LYS A 46 24.07 15.06 -1.24
CA LYS A 46 25.46 14.61 -1.42
C LYS A 46 25.61 13.09 -1.53
N ILE A 47 24.70 12.31 -0.93
CA ILE A 47 24.83 10.85 -0.83
C ILE A 47 23.97 10.17 -1.90
N TYR A 48 22.64 10.31 -1.80
CA TYR A 48 21.72 9.61 -2.71
C TYR A 48 21.41 10.39 -3.98
N GLY A 49 21.49 11.74 -3.95
CA GLY A 49 21.25 12.59 -5.12
C GLY A 49 22.22 12.31 -6.26
N VAL A 50 23.50 12.06 -5.94
CA VAL A 50 24.52 11.65 -6.92
C VAL A 50 24.14 10.33 -7.61
N ARG A 51 23.64 9.35 -6.85
CA ARG A 51 23.25 8.04 -7.40
C ARG A 51 22.01 8.14 -8.29
N TRP A 52 21.03 8.95 -7.88
CA TRP A 52 19.84 9.23 -8.69
C TRP A 52 20.20 9.91 -10.01
N LYS A 53 20.99 10.98 -9.97
CA LYS A 53 21.45 11.67 -11.18
C LYS A 53 22.22 10.74 -12.12
N ALA A 54 23.11 9.92 -11.57
CA ALA A 54 23.85 8.95 -12.36
C ALA A 54 22.92 7.92 -13.03
N ALA A 55 21.88 7.46 -12.33
CA ALA A 55 20.88 6.56 -12.91
C ALA A 55 20.06 7.25 -14.02
N VAL A 56 19.64 8.49 -13.82
CA VAL A 56 18.96 9.28 -14.85
C VAL A 56 19.86 9.42 -16.09
N ASN A 57 21.12 9.80 -15.90
CA ASN A 57 22.11 9.97 -16.98
C ASN A 57 22.34 8.67 -17.77
N ARG A 58 22.43 7.51 -17.10
CA ARG A 58 22.61 6.21 -17.77
C ARG A 58 21.40 5.75 -18.60
N THR A 59 20.26 6.42 -18.46
CA THR A 59 19.06 6.12 -19.27
C THR A 59 18.90 7.05 -20.47
N PHE A 60 19.80 8.01 -20.68
CA PHE A 60 19.87 8.77 -21.92
C PHE A 60 20.59 7.95 -22.99
N VAL A 61 20.10 8.04 -24.23
CA VAL A 61 20.73 7.43 -25.40
C VAL A 61 21.59 8.48 -26.11
N ASP A 62 21.09 9.72 -26.19
CA ASP A 62 21.82 10.90 -26.68
C ASP A 62 21.32 12.18 -25.97
N SER A 63 21.70 13.36 -26.47
CA SER A 63 21.33 14.66 -25.88
C SER A 63 19.83 14.97 -25.94
N ALA A 64 19.06 14.30 -26.81
CA ALA A 64 17.65 14.53 -27.07
C ALA A 64 16.77 13.31 -26.79
N THR A 65 17.34 12.12 -26.63
CA THR A 65 16.59 10.87 -26.47
C THR A 65 16.95 10.12 -25.19
N ALA A 66 15.92 9.54 -24.57
CA ALA A 66 16.07 8.75 -23.34
C ALA A 66 15.07 7.60 -23.30
N LEU A 67 15.42 6.55 -22.55
CA LEU A 67 14.63 5.33 -22.44
C LEU A 67 13.28 5.57 -21.76
N THR A 68 12.24 4.99 -22.35
CA THR A 68 10.85 4.96 -21.87
C THR A 68 10.26 3.58 -22.13
N VAL A 69 9.14 3.25 -21.48
CA VAL A 69 8.39 2.02 -21.77
C VAL A 69 7.21 2.37 -22.67
N THR A 70 7.12 1.73 -23.82
CA THR A 70 6.07 1.98 -24.80
C THR A 70 5.34 0.69 -25.18
N MET A 71 4.10 0.85 -25.63
CA MET A 71 3.32 -0.19 -26.30
C MET A 71 2.68 0.44 -27.52
N ASN A 72 2.85 -0.18 -28.69
CA ASN A 72 2.40 0.36 -29.98
C ASN A 72 2.91 1.80 -30.25
N GLY A 73 4.15 2.09 -29.85
CA GLY A 73 4.79 3.40 -30.03
C GLY A 73 4.33 4.49 -29.06
N LEU A 74 3.38 4.21 -28.16
CA LEU A 74 2.88 5.16 -27.17
C LEU A 74 3.39 4.83 -25.76
N PRO A 75 3.72 5.83 -24.92
CA PRO A 75 4.07 5.60 -23.51
C PRO A 75 2.98 4.81 -22.76
N ILE A 76 3.38 3.86 -21.92
CA ILE A 76 2.43 3.08 -21.11
C ILE A 76 2.09 3.75 -19.78
N ASN A 77 1.01 3.30 -19.11
CA ASN A 77 0.77 3.64 -17.71
C ASN A 77 1.78 2.91 -16.82
N ALA A 78 2.88 3.58 -16.47
CA ALA A 78 3.98 3.03 -15.68
C ALA A 78 3.75 3.25 -14.17
N PHE A 79 2.75 2.58 -13.60
CA PHE A 79 2.52 2.61 -12.15
C PHE A 79 3.60 1.83 -11.39
N TYR A 80 3.95 2.30 -10.20
CA TYR A 80 4.87 1.61 -9.30
C TYR A 80 4.46 1.83 -7.85
N PHE A 81 4.95 0.98 -6.97
CA PHE A 81 4.68 1.02 -5.53
C PHE A 81 5.87 0.41 -4.78
N SER A 82 5.87 0.52 -3.44
CA SER A 82 7.04 0.19 -2.61
C SER A 82 7.33 -1.31 -2.47
N SER A 83 6.30 -2.11 -2.16
CA SER A 83 6.41 -3.55 -1.87
C SER A 83 5.09 -4.25 -2.20
N SER A 84 5.15 -5.49 -2.70
CA SER A 84 3.99 -6.22 -3.24
C SER A 84 3.43 -7.29 -2.30
N GLY A 85 4.21 -7.75 -1.31
CA GLY A 85 3.80 -8.86 -0.45
C GLY A 85 3.84 -10.23 -1.15
N GLY A 86 4.56 -10.35 -2.26
CA GLY A 86 4.82 -11.61 -2.97
C GLY A 86 4.30 -11.64 -4.41
N ALA A 87 3.39 -10.74 -4.78
CA ALA A 87 2.89 -10.61 -6.14
C ALA A 87 2.32 -9.21 -6.40
N THR A 88 2.52 -8.69 -7.61
CA THR A 88 1.85 -7.45 -8.04
C THR A 88 0.34 -7.69 -8.23
N GLN A 89 -0.45 -6.62 -8.24
CA GLN A 89 -1.90 -6.71 -8.43
C GLN A 89 -2.29 -6.57 -9.91
N ASN A 90 -3.40 -7.19 -10.31
CA ASN A 90 -4.04 -6.87 -11.58
C ASN A 90 -4.65 -5.47 -11.49
N ILE A 91 -4.49 -4.68 -12.54
CA ILE A 91 -5.02 -3.32 -12.57
C ILE A 91 -6.55 -3.27 -12.46
N LYS A 92 -7.22 -4.31 -12.95
CA LYS A 92 -8.68 -4.49 -12.88
C LYS A 92 -9.17 -4.64 -11.44
N ASP A 93 -8.41 -5.35 -10.61
CA ASP A 93 -8.77 -5.59 -9.21
C ASP A 93 -8.56 -4.34 -8.34
N VAL A 94 -7.67 -3.44 -8.75
CA VAL A 94 -7.34 -2.22 -8.00
C VAL A 94 -8.18 -1.02 -8.45
N TRP A 95 -8.29 -0.79 -9.75
CA TRP A 95 -8.92 0.41 -10.33
C TRP A 95 -9.98 0.12 -11.41
N GLY A 96 -10.34 -1.15 -11.64
CA GLY A 96 -11.38 -1.54 -12.62
C GLY A 96 -11.00 -1.35 -14.09
N SER A 97 -9.87 -0.72 -14.39
CA SER A 97 -9.34 -0.57 -15.75
C SER A 97 -8.75 -1.89 -16.25
N GLU A 98 -8.51 -2.01 -17.55
CA GLU A 98 -7.88 -3.20 -18.12
C GLU A 98 -6.75 -2.82 -19.08
N PHE A 99 -5.54 -3.27 -18.78
CA PHE A 99 -4.36 -3.10 -19.63
C PHE A 99 -3.64 -4.45 -19.73
N SER A 100 -3.29 -4.85 -20.95
CA SER A 100 -2.63 -6.15 -21.21
C SER A 100 -1.30 -6.32 -20.48
N TYR A 101 -0.63 -5.22 -20.13
CA TYR A 101 0.68 -5.21 -19.47
C TYR A 101 0.63 -4.93 -17.96
N LEU A 102 -0.53 -4.62 -17.38
CA LEU A 102 -0.68 -4.40 -15.93
C LEU A 102 -1.42 -5.58 -15.28
N GLN A 103 -0.76 -6.73 -15.38
CA GLN A 103 -1.20 -8.00 -14.81
C GLN A 103 -0.42 -8.31 -13.54
N GLY A 104 -1.05 -9.07 -12.65
CA GLY A 104 -0.43 -9.60 -11.45
C GLY A 104 0.67 -10.60 -11.82
N VAL A 105 1.90 -10.36 -11.36
CA VAL A 105 3.05 -11.26 -11.55
C VAL A 105 3.73 -11.55 -10.21
N PRO A 106 4.36 -12.73 -10.06
CA PRO A 106 5.13 -13.04 -8.85
C PRO A 106 6.25 -12.04 -8.60
N ASP A 107 6.46 -11.68 -7.34
CA ASP A 107 7.53 -10.82 -6.86
C ASP A 107 8.07 -11.38 -5.53
N THR A 108 8.84 -12.45 -5.64
CA THR A 108 9.42 -13.19 -4.52
C THR A 108 10.44 -12.38 -3.74
N TRP A 109 11.02 -11.33 -4.33
CA TRP A 109 11.98 -10.47 -3.65
C TRP A 109 11.32 -9.58 -2.59
N SER A 110 10.06 -9.22 -2.78
CA SER A 110 9.32 -8.39 -1.80
C SER A 110 9.10 -9.08 -0.45
N THR A 111 9.09 -10.41 -0.39
CA THR A 111 8.91 -11.18 0.85
C THR A 111 10.23 -11.53 1.53
N SER A 112 11.37 -11.20 0.92
CA SER A 112 12.69 -11.41 1.51
C SER A 112 12.93 -10.41 2.64
N MET A 113 13.06 -10.90 3.88
CA MET A 113 13.40 -10.06 5.03
C MET A 113 14.78 -9.40 4.89
N THR A 114 15.69 -10.01 4.13
CA THR A 114 17.03 -9.44 3.89
C THR A 114 16.99 -8.29 2.88
N LEU A 115 16.22 -8.43 1.79
CA LEU A 115 16.15 -7.42 0.73
C LEU A 115 15.12 -6.33 1.03
N ASN A 116 14.05 -6.67 1.76
CA ASN A 116 12.96 -5.78 2.11
C ASN A 116 12.66 -5.81 3.63
N PRO A 117 13.64 -5.49 4.49
CA PRO A 117 13.51 -5.64 5.95
C PRO A 117 12.40 -4.78 6.58
N ARG A 118 11.91 -3.76 5.87
CA ARG A 118 10.88 -2.83 6.36
C ARG A 118 9.45 -3.22 5.99
N TYR A 119 9.27 -3.90 4.85
CA TYR A 119 7.95 -4.14 4.28
C TYR A 119 7.74 -5.58 3.78
N ALA A 120 8.70 -6.49 4.01
CA ALA A 120 8.47 -7.93 3.84
C ALA A 120 7.44 -8.44 4.86
N ALA A 121 7.41 -7.84 6.05
CA ALA A 121 6.36 -8.02 7.05
C ALA A 121 6.12 -6.70 7.80
N TRP A 122 4.89 -6.51 8.29
CA TRP A 122 4.54 -5.38 9.13
C TRP A 122 3.40 -5.77 10.07
N VAL A 123 3.30 -5.07 11.20
CA VAL A 123 2.20 -5.21 12.16
C VAL A 123 1.63 -3.83 12.46
N ARG A 124 0.30 -3.75 12.51
CA ARG A 124 -0.44 -2.56 12.92
C ARG A 124 -1.46 -2.94 13.98
N ARG A 125 -1.45 -2.20 15.10
CA ARG A 125 -2.53 -2.22 16.07
C ARG A 125 -3.54 -1.17 15.66
N VAL A 126 -4.77 -1.58 15.41
CA VAL A 126 -5.86 -0.66 15.06
C VAL A 126 -6.75 -0.50 16.29
N PRO A 127 -6.87 0.72 16.85
CA PRO A 127 -7.75 0.98 17.98
C PRO A 127 -9.23 0.73 17.64
N GLN A 128 -10.01 0.32 18.63
CA GLN A 128 -11.45 0.06 18.47
C GLN A 128 -12.21 1.27 17.91
N GLU A 129 -11.89 2.47 18.38
CA GLU A 129 -12.47 3.72 17.88
C GLU A 129 -12.23 3.93 16.38
N VAL A 130 -11.06 3.53 15.86
CA VAL A 130 -10.72 3.65 14.44
C VAL A 130 -11.46 2.58 13.64
N MET A 131 -11.56 1.35 14.16
CA MET A 131 -12.37 0.28 13.56
C MET A 131 -13.84 0.71 13.46
N ALA A 132 -14.45 1.09 14.57
CA ALA A 132 -15.84 1.54 14.67
C ALA A 132 -16.12 2.69 13.70
N LYS A 133 -15.26 3.72 13.72
CA LYS A 133 -15.37 4.86 12.79
C LYS A 133 -15.25 4.44 11.33
N THR A 134 -14.30 3.56 10.99
CA THR A 134 -14.08 3.11 9.60
C THR A 134 -15.29 2.35 9.06
N PHE A 135 -15.90 1.49 9.87
CA PHE A 135 -17.11 0.74 9.51
C PHE A 135 -18.41 1.53 9.69
N ALA A 136 -18.36 2.76 10.20
CA ALA A 136 -19.54 3.53 10.61
C ALA A 136 -20.47 2.75 11.56
N LEU A 137 -19.87 2.00 12.50
CA LEU A 137 -20.55 1.24 13.54
C LEU A 137 -20.27 1.88 14.91
N PRO A 138 -21.12 1.68 15.93
CA PRO A 138 -20.84 2.19 17.28
C PRO A 138 -19.67 1.47 17.94
N ASP A 139 -19.46 0.20 17.59
CA ASP A 139 -18.34 -0.63 18.02
C ASP A 139 -18.12 -1.78 17.00
N VAL A 140 -16.97 -2.45 17.09
CA VAL A 140 -16.66 -3.66 16.32
C VAL A 140 -16.29 -4.77 17.28
N ILE A 141 -17.20 -5.72 17.49
CA ILE A 141 -16.95 -6.87 18.37
C ILE A 141 -16.26 -8.02 17.62
N SER A 142 -16.40 -8.08 16.30
CA SER A 142 -15.69 -9.02 15.43
C SER A 142 -15.66 -8.52 13.99
N TYR A 143 -14.73 -9.04 13.19
CA TYR A 143 -14.71 -8.84 11.74
C TYR A 143 -14.23 -10.11 11.01
N SER A 144 -14.50 -10.20 9.71
CA SER A 144 -14.06 -11.27 8.83
C SER A 144 -13.54 -10.70 7.51
N ILE A 145 -12.41 -11.24 7.03
CA ILE A 145 -11.98 -11.07 5.64
C ILE A 145 -12.83 -12.03 4.80
N ASP A 146 -13.69 -11.48 3.94
CA ASP A 146 -14.70 -12.26 3.22
C ASP A 146 -14.17 -12.78 1.88
N SER A 147 -13.31 -12.00 1.21
CA SER A 147 -12.72 -12.37 -0.08
C SER A 147 -11.38 -11.71 -0.33
N ARG A 148 -10.61 -12.30 -1.26
CA ARG A 148 -9.33 -11.79 -1.75
C ARG A 148 -9.30 -11.77 -3.28
N THR A 149 -8.47 -10.90 -3.84
CA THR A 149 -8.11 -10.92 -5.26
C THR A 149 -7.30 -12.17 -5.60
N VAL A 150 -7.13 -12.47 -6.89
CA VAL A 150 -6.30 -13.59 -7.37
C VAL A 150 -4.87 -13.52 -6.84
N THR A 151 -4.39 -12.31 -6.59
CA THR A 151 -3.03 -12.00 -6.10
C THR A 151 -3.00 -11.78 -4.57
N GLY A 152 -4.07 -12.13 -3.87
CA GLY A 152 -4.11 -12.26 -2.41
C GLY A 152 -4.42 -10.99 -1.62
N SER A 153 -4.67 -9.85 -2.26
CA SER A 153 -5.11 -8.64 -1.53
C SER A 153 -6.54 -8.80 -1.04
N VAL A 154 -6.85 -8.27 0.14
CA VAL A 154 -8.23 -8.26 0.66
C VAL A 154 -9.12 -7.45 -0.28
N SER A 155 -10.18 -8.06 -0.79
CA SER A 155 -11.19 -7.39 -1.63
C SER A 155 -12.44 -7.01 -0.85
N SER A 156 -12.84 -7.81 0.15
CA SER A 156 -14.00 -7.54 1.02
C SER A 156 -13.71 -7.89 2.47
N ILE A 157 -14.21 -7.07 3.38
CA ILE A 157 -14.13 -7.27 4.83
C ILE A 157 -15.43 -6.80 5.50
N THR A 158 -15.97 -7.61 6.41
CA THR A 158 -17.21 -7.35 7.13
C THR A 158 -16.98 -7.27 8.62
N ALA A 159 -17.51 -6.23 9.27
CA ALA A 159 -17.51 -6.07 10.72
C ALA A 159 -18.92 -6.30 11.31
N LEU A 160 -18.97 -6.73 12.57
CA LEU A 160 -20.17 -6.90 13.39
C LEU A 160 -20.06 -6.01 14.64
N SER A 161 -21.14 -5.28 14.93
CA SER A 161 -21.31 -4.47 16.14
C SER A 161 -22.08 -5.25 17.22
N SER A 162 -21.93 -4.85 18.48
CA SER A 162 -22.65 -5.46 19.62
C SER A 162 -24.18 -5.35 19.52
N ASN A 163 -24.69 -4.37 18.77
CA ASN A 163 -26.12 -4.21 18.50
C ASN A 163 -26.64 -5.11 17.35
N GLY A 164 -25.79 -5.98 16.80
CA GLY A 164 -26.13 -6.90 15.71
C GLY A 164 -25.99 -6.32 14.30
N LYS A 165 -25.70 -5.02 14.14
CA LYS A 165 -25.47 -4.42 12.82
C LYS A 165 -24.16 -4.91 12.21
N LYS A 166 -24.18 -5.09 10.89
CA LYS A 166 -22.99 -5.42 10.10
C LYS A 166 -22.70 -4.31 9.09
N ALA A 167 -21.42 -4.14 8.80
CA ALA A 167 -20.96 -3.25 7.74
C ALA A 167 -19.86 -3.94 6.95
N THR A 168 -19.96 -3.88 5.62
CA THR A 168 -19.00 -4.47 4.68
C THR A 168 -18.31 -3.35 3.93
N LEU A 169 -16.99 -3.43 3.82
CA LEU A 169 -16.15 -2.49 3.10
C LEU A 169 -15.31 -3.23 2.06
N THR A 170 -14.90 -2.51 1.02
CA THR A 170 -13.81 -2.98 0.18
C THR A 170 -12.51 -2.93 0.96
N GLY A 171 -11.53 -3.75 0.56
CA GLY A 171 -10.21 -3.74 1.20
C GLY A 171 -9.52 -2.38 1.15
N GLU A 172 -9.70 -1.61 0.07
CA GLU A 172 -9.10 -0.28 -0.06
C GLU A 172 -9.74 0.76 0.88
N ILE A 173 -11.07 0.78 1.01
CA ILE A 173 -11.74 1.66 1.97
C ILE A 173 -11.30 1.33 3.39
N PHE A 174 -11.23 0.04 3.72
CA PHE A 174 -10.73 -0.40 5.02
C PHE A 174 -9.27 0.01 5.25
N ARG A 175 -8.36 -0.32 4.32
CA ARG A 175 -6.93 0.04 4.38
C ARG A 175 -6.75 1.54 4.61
N ALA A 176 -7.47 2.38 3.86
CA ALA A 176 -7.40 3.82 4.00
C ALA A 176 -7.92 4.29 5.37
N GLY A 177 -9.08 3.78 5.82
CA GLY A 177 -9.69 4.14 7.10
C GLY A 177 -8.82 3.80 8.31
N VAL A 178 -8.21 2.61 8.30
CA VAL A 178 -7.34 2.13 9.40
C VAL A 178 -5.85 2.41 9.17
N LYS A 179 -5.50 3.12 8.09
CA LYS A 179 -4.14 3.55 7.73
C LYS A 179 -3.14 2.40 7.60
N LEU A 180 -3.55 1.29 6.98
CA LEU A 180 -2.66 0.18 6.69
C LEU A 180 -1.74 0.49 5.50
N PRO A 181 -0.52 -0.08 5.46
CA PRO A 181 0.40 0.06 4.33
C PRO A 181 -0.14 -0.51 3.01
N SER A 182 -0.94 -1.57 3.06
CA SER A 182 -1.44 -2.31 1.89
C SER A 182 -2.77 -2.99 2.19
N THR A 183 -3.52 -3.34 1.13
CA THR A 183 -4.68 -4.25 1.19
C THR A 183 -4.25 -5.72 1.32
N TRP A 184 -2.98 -6.02 1.10
CA TRP A 184 -2.38 -7.31 1.44
C TRP A 184 -2.01 -7.34 2.92
N PHE A 185 -2.84 -8.02 3.72
CA PHE A 185 -2.61 -8.31 5.13
C PHE A 185 -3.35 -9.58 5.53
N ASP A 186 -2.93 -10.17 6.63
CA ASP A 186 -3.63 -11.23 7.33
C ASP A 186 -3.99 -10.78 8.74
N ASP A 187 -4.97 -11.44 9.33
CA ASP A 187 -5.22 -11.31 10.75
C ASP A 187 -4.14 -12.09 11.51
N SER A 188 -3.29 -11.38 12.25
CA SER A 188 -2.33 -12.01 13.17
C SER A 188 -3.03 -12.84 14.26
N ILE A 189 -4.35 -12.66 14.43
CA ILE A 189 -5.21 -13.43 15.33
C ILE A 189 -5.91 -14.53 14.53
N ARG A 190 -5.14 -15.44 13.93
CA ARG A 190 -5.68 -16.75 13.53
C ARG A 190 -4.93 -17.86 14.28
N SER A 191 -5.73 -18.59 15.06
CA SER A 191 -5.43 -19.86 15.76
C SER A 191 -4.49 -19.79 16.96
N PHE A 192 -5.01 -19.39 18.12
CA PHE A 192 -5.09 -20.26 19.30
C PHE A 192 -6.24 -19.72 20.18
N TRP A 193 -7.30 -20.52 20.29
CA TRP A 193 -8.44 -20.43 21.21
C TRP A 193 -8.62 -19.16 22.07
N VAL A 194 -9.76 -18.49 21.85
CA VAL A 194 -10.56 -17.72 22.83
C VAL A 194 -9.78 -16.93 23.89
N GLN A 195 -9.72 -15.62 23.72
CA GLN A 195 -10.05 -14.71 24.82
C GLN A 195 -10.60 -13.39 24.27
N LYS A 196 -11.93 -13.39 24.16
CA LYS A 196 -12.83 -12.29 24.53
C LYS A 196 -12.11 -10.94 24.73
N PHE A 197 -12.22 -10.05 23.74
CA PHE A 197 -12.16 -8.61 23.99
C PHE A 197 -13.40 -8.25 24.82
N ARG A 198 -13.30 -8.44 26.13
CA ARG A 198 -14.15 -7.79 27.11
C ARG A 198 -13.29 -7.57 28.34
N ASP A 199 -13.10 -6.31 28.68
CA ASP A 199 -12.69 -5.90 30.02
C ASP A 199 -13.58 -6.64 31.03
N GLU A 200 -12.95 -7.43 31.91
CA GLU A 200 -13.38 -7.74 33.26
C GLU A 200 -12.38 -8.74 33.86
N CYS A 201 -11.76 -8.33 34.97
CA CYS A 201 -11.03 -9.22 35.86
C CYS A 201 -11.80 -10.52 36.08
N LEU A 202 -11.23 -11.66 35.69
CA LEU A 202 -11.71 -12.95 36.16
C LEU A 202 -10.53 -13.87 36.45
N GLN A 203 -10.43 -14.16 37.75
CA GLN A 203 -9.57 -15.12 38.38
C GLN A 203 -9.71 -16.51 37.76
N VAL A 204 -8.59 -17.21 37.56
CA VAL A 204 -8.48 -18.62 37.97
C VAL A 204 -7.13 -18.83 38.64
N SER A 205 -7.23 -19.24 39.90
CA SER A 205 -6.20 -19.61 40.86
C SER A 205 -5.09 -20.51 40.29
N LEU A 206 -3.83 -20.17 40.56
CA LEU A 206 -2.95 -20.99 41.41
C LEU A 206 -1.73 -20.18 41.91
N ARG A 207 -1.83 -19.78 43.18
CA ARG A 207 -0.76 -19.47 44.17
C ARG A 207 0.22 -18.31 43.90
N ARG A 208 -0.05 -17.28 44.72
CA ARG A 208 0.86 -16.35 45.45
C ARG A 208 1.15 -14.98 44.82
N ASN A 209 0.67 -13.99 45.59
CA ASN A 209 0.97 -12.56 45.66
C ASN A 209 0.29 -11.63 44.66
N LEU A 210 -0.85 -11.08 45.12
CA LEU A 210 -1.44 -9.82 44.65
C LEU A 210 -0.51 -8.65 44.96
N ILE A 211 -0.32 -7.76 43.98
CA ILE A 211 -0.23 -6.30 44.18
C ILE A 211 -0.92 -5.65 42.97
N CYS A 212 -2.11 -5.04 43.18
CA CYS A 212 -2.63 -3.99 42.31
C CYS A 212 -2.43 -2.67 43.04
N LEU A 213 -1.71 -1.73 42.43
CA LEU A 213 -1.71 -0.32 42.83
C LEU A 213 -2.73 0.42 41.97
N MET A 214 -3.47 1.34 42.61
CA MET A 214 -4.50 2.21 42.05
C MET A 214 -4.00 3.03 40.85
#